data_AF-A0AAU9HLX4-F1
#
_entry.id   AF-A0AAU9HLX4-F1
#
_cell.length_a   1.000
_cell.length_b   1.000
_cell.length_c   1.000
_cell.angle_alpha   90.00
_cell.angle_beta   90.00
_cell.angle_gamma   90.00
#
_symmetry.space_group_name_H-M   'P 1'
#
loop_
_entity.id
_entity.type
_entity.pdbx_description
1 polymer ?
#
loop_
_entity_poly.entity_id
_entity_poly.type
_entity_poly.pdbx_seq_one_letter_code
_entity_poly.pdbx_strand_id
1 'polypeptide(L)'
;MLAGAPAAISRPTPLYLVDASLYVFRAWHSIPDEFQDAQGWPTNAVHGFARFLLDLLEREDPQHITIAFDEALDSCFRHALYPAYKGNRTPAPDALRRQFAHCKALCAALGLSVLAHRDYEADDLIGSALHSVRAHGLRGVIVSADKDLSQLLLEHDEQWDYARNLRWGMDGVKARHGVQAHQIADYLALCGDAIDNIPGVTGIGAKSAAVLLAHFGSLDALLERIDEIPFLRLRGAAQMAARLREQREHALLWRQLTTIALDAPLALTDAGFTRAPADTDMLGGLCESLRFGPLTRRRLLAACGGAPASRTPVSLVQGLHP
;
A
#
# COMPACT_ATOMS: atom_id res chain seq x y z
N MET A 1 42.74 -18.14 22.77
CA MET A 1 41.88 -18.06 21.58
C MET A 1 40.49 -17.68 22.04
N LEU A 2 40.13 -16.39 21.95
CA LEU A 2 38.78 -15.92 22.26
C LEU A 2 37.97 -16.01 20.97
N ALA A 3 37.05 -16.97 20.90
CA ALA A 3 36.09 -17.06 19.82
C ALA A 3 35.20 -15.81 19.85
N GLY A 4 35.30 -14.97 18.81
CA GLY A 4 34.44 -13.81 18.65
C GLY A 4 32.98 -14.26 18.59
N ALA A 5 32.12 -13.60 19.36
CA ALA A 5 30.68 -13.74 19.22
C ALA A 5 30.29 -13.48 17.75
N PRO A 6 29.40 -14.28 17.14
CA PRO A 6 28.92 -14.00 15.81
C PRO A 6 28.30 -12.60 15.80
N ALA A 7 28.78 -11.73 14.91
CA ALA A 7 28.19 -10.41 14.71
C ALA A 7 26.69 -10.61 14.47
N ALA A 8 25.85 -10.00 15.32
CA ALA A 8 24.41 -9.99 15.10
C ALA A 8 24.18 -9.43 13.70
N ILE A 9 23.60 -10.24 12.80
CA ILE A 9 23.25 -9.78 11.46
C ILE A 9 22.22 -8.67 11.66
N SER A 10 22.64 -7.41 11.52
CA SER A 10 21.77 -6.26 11.69
C SER A 10 20.70 -6.33 10.61
N ARG A 11 19.42 -6.44 11.00
CA ARG A 11 18.31 -6.35 10.05
C ARG A 11 18.41 -5.04 9.26
N PRO A 12 18.15 -5.05 7.94
CA PRO A 12 18.18 -3.84 7.13
C PRO A 12 17.29 -2.73 7.72
N THR A 13 17.70 -1.47 7.55
CA THR A 13 16.95 -0.32 8.05
C THR A 13 15.55 -0.27 7.42
N PRO A 14 14.47 -0.13 8.20
CA PRO A 14 13.12 -0.11 7.66
C PRO A 14 12.76 1.25 7.03
N LEU A 15 12.05 1.19 5.91
CA LEU A 15 11.19 2.25 5.38
C LEU A 15 9.74 1.86 5.69
N TYR A 16 9.05 2.67 6.50
CA TYR A 16 7.62 2.49 6.76
C TYR A 16 6.82 3.10 5.61
N LEU A 17 5.97 2.29 4.98
CA LEU A 17 5.14 2.65 3.84
C LEU A 17 3.68 2.56 4.28
N VAL A 18 3.05 3.70 4.55
CA VAL A 18 1.69 3.73 5.11
C VAL A 18 0.68 3.95 4.00
N ASP A 19 -0.20 2.98 3.81
CA ASP A 19 -1.44 3.14 3.04
C ASP A 19 -2.43 3.93 3.90
N ALA A 20 -2.44 5.26 3.74
CA ALA A 20 -3.23 6.14 4.58
C ALA A 20 -4.71 6.11 4.23
N SER A 21 -5.04 5.90 2.95
CA SER A 21 -6.43 5.80 2.47
C SER A 21 -7.23 4.81 3.29
N LEU A 22 -6.68 3.61 3.50
CA LEU A 22 -7.31 2.55 4.28
C LEU A 22 -7.68 3.02 5.70
N TYR A 23 -6.79 3.74 6.39
CA TYR A 23 -7.04 4.22 7.76
C TYR A 23 -7.99 5.42 7.81
N VAL A 24 -7.95 6.31 6.82
CA VAL A 24 -8.91 7.42 6.71
C VAL A 24 -10.32 6.89 6.46
N PHE A 25 -10.51 5.98 5.50
CA PHE A 25 -11.81 5.35 5.24
C PHE A 25 -12.32 4.56 6.44
N ARG A 26 -11.44 3.80 7.11
CA ARG A 26 -11.82 3.10 8.33
C ARG A 26 -12.31 4.07 9.41
N ALA A 27 -11.60 5.17 9.64
CA ALA A 27 -11.99 6.17 10.62
C ALA A 27 -13.33 6.83 10.25
N TRP A 28 -13.52 7.18 8.97
CA TRP A 28 -14.76 7.75 8.44
C TRP A 28 -16.00 6.88 8.75
N HIS A 29 -15.88 5.56 8.59
CA HIS A 29 -17.00 4.64 8.82
C HIS A 29 -17.16 4.16 10.27
N SER A 30 -16.11 4.21 11.10
CA SER A 30 -16.14 3.64 12.45
C SER A 30 -16.22 4.67 13.57
N ILE A 31 -15.97 5.95 13.30
CA ILE A 31 -16.01 7.03 14.28
C ILE A 31 -17.25 7.89 14.01
N PRO A 32 -18.11 8.12 15.01
CA PRO A 32 -19.25 9.04 14.89
C PRO A 32 -18.82 10.42 14.40
N ASP A 33 -19.67 11.08 13.62
CA ASP A 33 -19.46 12.41 13.01
C ASP A 33 -19.62 13.58 14.00
N GLU A 34 -19.54 13.31 15.29
CA GLU A 34 -19.66 14.28 16.39
C GLU A 34 -18.50 15.29 16.44
N PHE A 35 -17.35 14.92 15.86
CA PHE A 35 -16.20 15.82 15.76
C PHE A 35 -16.39 16.80 14.60
N GLN A 36 -16.37 18.11 14.90
CA GLN A 36 -16.51 19.16 13.88
C GLN A 36 -15.36 20.16 13.91
N ASP A 37 -14.99 20.67 12.73
CA ASP A 37 -14.02 21.77 12.58
C ASP A 37 -14.59 23.11 13.07
N ALA A 38 -13.76 24.15 13.05
CA ALA A 38 -14.15 25.50 13.42
C ALA A 38 -15.33 26.06 12.59
N GLN A 39 -15.56 25.51 11.40
CA GLN A 39 -16.61 25.89 10.46
C GLN A 39 -17.83 24.95 10.49
N GLY A 40 -17.87 23.96 11.41
CA GLY A 40 -19.00 23.06 11.61
C GLY A 40 -18.99 21.81 10.71
N TRP A 41 -17.92 21.54 9.97
CA TRP A 41 -17.83 20.34 9.13
C TRP A 41 -17.28 19.14 9.90
N PRO A 42 -17.69 17.91 9.57
CA PRO A 42 -17.21 16.71 10.23
C PRO A 42 -15.70 16.50 10.05
N THR A 43 -15.04 16.05 11.10
CA THR A 43 -13.59 15.78 11.19
C THR A 43 -13.27 14.40 11.80
N ASN A 44 -14.28 13.55 11.98
CA ASN A 44 -14.17 12.22 12.57
C ASN A 44 -13.06 11.34 11.97
N ALA A 45 -12.91 11.33 10.64
CA ALA A 45 -11.86 10.59 9.95
C ALA A 45 -10.47 11.18 10.26
N VAL A 46 -10.33 12.51 10.32
CA VAL A 46 -9.07 13.18 10.66
C VAL A 46 -8.64 12.85 12.09
N HIS A 47 -9.57 12.88 13.05
CA HIS A 47 -9.29 12.52 14.44
C HIS A 47 -8.90 11.05 14.60
N GLY A 48 -9.59 10.14 13.89
CA GLY A 48 -9.23 8.73 13.90
C GLY A 48 -7.87 8.45 13.25
N PHE A 49 -7.60 9.07 12.11
CA PHE A 49 -6.33 8.95 11.40
C PHE A 49 -5.17 9.52 12.24
N ALA A 50 -5.34 10.69 12.85
CA ALA A 50 -4.34 11.29 13.73
C ALA A 50 -3.98 10.37 14.89
N ARG A 51 -4.97 9.71 15.50
CA ARG A 51 -4.73 8.72 16.57
C ARG A 51 -3.91 7.53 16.06
N PHE A 52 -4.29 6.95 14.93
CA PHE A 52 -3.52 5.86 14.30
C PHE A 52 -2.07 6.28 14.03
N LEU A 53 -1.89 7.44 13.41
CA LEU A 53 -0.58 7.95 13.02
C LEU A 53 0.30 8.20 14.25
N LEU A 54 -0.25 8.84 15.29
CA LEU A 54 0.46 9.05 16.56
C LEU A 54 0.85 7.74 17.23
N ASP A 55 -0.07 6.78 17.31
CA ASP A 55 0.21 5.47 17.90
C ASP A 55 1.34 4.75 17.11
N LEU A 56 1.35 4.87 15.78
CA LEU A 56 2.41 4.32 14.92
C LEU A 56 3.77 5.01 15.18
N LEU A 57 3.79 6.34 15.17
CA LEU A 57 5.01 7.13 15.38
C LEU A 57 5.59 6.91 16.78
N GLU A 58 4.76 6.84 17.81
CA GLU A 58 5.20 6.61 19.20
C GLU A 58 5.71 5.18 19.42
N ARG A 59 5.10 4.19 18.75
CA ARG A 59 5.46 2.78 18.92
C ARG A 59 6.73 2.41 18.17
N GLU A 60 6.88 2.91 16.94
CA GLU A 60 7.93 2.44 16.03
C GLU A 60 9.08 3.46 15.86
N ASP A 61 8.87 4.73 16.25
CA ASP A 61 9.83 5.85 16.10
C ASP A 61 10.58 5.83 14.75
N PRO A 62 9.85 5.83 13.61
CA PRO A 62 10.46 5.52 12.32
C PRO A 62 11.36 6.66 11.84
N GLN A 63 12.59 6.33 11.44
CA GLN A 63 13.50 7.30 10.81
C GLN A 63 13.12 7.58 9.35
N HIS A 64 12.68 6.54 8.63
CA HIS A 64 12.20 6.63 7.26
C HIS A 64 10.74 6.23 7.20
N ILE A 65 9.89 7.12 6.73
CA ILE A 65 8.45 6.90 6.63
C ILE A 65 7.87 7.73 5.51
N THR A 66 6.94 7.12 4.78
CA THR A 66 6.13 7.80 3.79
C THR A 66 4.67 7.42 3.92
N ILE A 67 3.80 8.38 3.63
CA ILE A 67 2.35 8.29 3.80
C ILE A 67 1.71 8.45 2.42
N ALA A 68 1.18 7.36 1.86
CA ALA A 68 0.54 7.36 0.55
C ALA A 68 -0.98 7.54 0.67
N PHE A 69 -1.53 8.43 -0.15
CA PHE A 69 -2.97 8.70 -0.24
C PHE A 69 -3.47 8.51 -1.67
N ASP A 70 -4.67 7.97 -1.81
CA ASP A 70 -5.39 7.97 -3.07
C ASP A 70 -5.94 9.36 -3.36
N GLU A 71 -5.40 9.99 -4.41
CA GLU A 71 -5.97 11.20 -4.99
C GLU A 71 -6.68 10.92 -6.32
N ALA A 72 -6.30 9.82 -6.98
CA ALA A 72 -6.94 9.27 -8.18
C ALA A 72 -8.30 8.59 -7.90
N LEU A 73 -9.10 9.14 -6.97
CA LEU A 73 -10.34 8.51 -6.46
C LEU A 73 -11.37 8.20 -7.55
N ASP A 74 -11.35 8.97 -8.64
CA ASP A 74 -12.35 8.89 -9.72
C ASP A 74 -11.72 8.56 -11.10
N SER A 75 -10.39 8.59 -11.22
CA SER A 75 -9.68 8.29 -12.47
C SER A 75 -8.18 8.05 -12.21
N CYS A 76 -7.74 6.79 -12.32
CA CYS A 76 -6.33 6.40 -12.38
C CYS A 76 -6.02 5.78 -13.77
N PHE A 77 -4.75 5.49 -14.06
CA PHE A 77 -4.34 4.92 -15.34
C PHE A 77 -5.07 3.60 -15.68
N ARG A 78 -5.49 2.83 -14.67
CA ARG A 78 -6.27 1.59 -14.85
C ARG A 78 -7.65 1.84 -15.46
N HIS A 79 -8.26 3.00 -15.25
CA HIS A 79 -9.55 3.34 -15.87
C HIS A 79 -9.42 3.54 -17.39
N ALA A 80 -8.26 3.98 -17.88
CA ALA A 80 -7.98 4.05 -19.31
C ALA A 80 -7.86 2.65 -19.94
N LEU A 81 -7.39 1.65 -19.17
CA LEU A 81 -7.29 0.26 -19.59
C LEU A 81 -8.62 -0.49 -19.51
N TYR A 82 -9.37 -0.26 -18.43
CA TYR A 82 -10.64 -0.92 -18.15
C TYR A 82 -11.61 0.05 -17.45
N PRO A 83 -12.54 0.69 -18.18
CA PRO A 83 -13.42 1.72 -17.62
C PRO A 83 -14.32 1.27 -16.45
N ALA A 84 -14.58 -0.03 -16.31
CA ALA A 84 -15.37 -0.56 -15.20
C ALA A 84 -14.53 -0.86 -13.95
N TYR A 85 -13.21 -0.71 -13.99
CA TYR A 85 -12.33 -0.86 -12.82
C TYR A 85 -12.80 0.03 -11.68
N LYS A 86 -13.00 -0.54 -10.49
CA LYS A 86 -13.56 0.15 -9.30
C LYS A 86 -14.88 0.90 -9.54
N GLY A 87 -15.57 0.65 -10.66
CA GLY A 87 -16.82 1.34 -11.04
C GLY A 87 -18.02 1.02 -10.15
N ASN A 88 -17.88 0.05 -9.25
CA ASN A 88 -18.85 -0.26 -8.19
C ASN A 88 -18.67 0.59 -6.92
N ARG A 89 -17.62 1.42 -6.82
CA ARG A 89 -17.38 2.29 -5.67
C ARG A 89 -18.23 3.55 -5.76
N THR A 90 -18.80 3.97 -4.64
CA THR A 90 -19.54 5.25 -4.56
C THR A 90 -18.53 6.41 -4.47
N PRO A 91 -18.75 7.52 -5.20
CA PRO A 91 -17.89 8.69 -5.10
C PRO A 91 -17.76 9.19 -3.66
N ALA A 92 -16.55 9.57 -3.25
CA ALA A 92 -16.32 10.12 -1.92
C ALA A 92 -17.11 11.43 -1.73
N PRO A 93 -17.93 11.58 -0.66
CA PRO A 93 -18.62 12.83 -0.35
C PRO A 93 -17.63 13.97 -0.12
N ASP A 94 -18.04 15.22 -0.38
CA ASP A 94 -17.20 16.41 -0.19
C ASP A 94 -16.62 16.51 1.22
N ALA A 95 -17.41 16.15 2.23
CA ALA A 95 -16.97 16.08 3.62
C ALA A 95 -15.75 15.15 3.80
N LEU A 96 -15.75 13.98 3.16
CA LEU A 96 -14.64 13.04 3.21
C LEU A 96 -13.43 13.57 2.42
N ARG A 97 -13.65 14.18 1.25
CA ARG A 97 -12.56 14.81 0.46
C ARG A 97 -11.85 15.91 1.24
N ARG A 98 -12.58 16.75 1.98
CA ARG A 98 -11.99 17.76 2.90
C ARG A 98 -11.15 17.09 3.99
N GLN A 99 -11.63 15.99 4.57
CA GLN A 99 -10.88 15.27 5.60
C GLN A 99 -9.60 14.62 5.06
N PHE A 100 -9.60 14.09 3.83
CA PHE A 100 -8.37 13.65 3.16
C PHE A 100 -7.35 14.78 3.02
N ALA A 101 -7.79 15.99 2.63
CA ALA A 101 -6.91 17.15 2.56
C ALA A 101 -6.32 17.52 3.93
N HIS A 102 -7.11 17.46 4.99
CA HIS A 102 -6.63 17.69 6.36
C HIS A 102 -5.65 16.62 6.84
N CYS A 103 -5.86 15.34 6.51
CA CYS A 103 -4.92 14.27 6.82
C CYS A 103 -3.57 14.48 6.12
N LYS A 104 -3.58 14.85 4.83
CA LYS A 104 -2.36 15.20 4.09
C LYS A 104 -1.62 16.38 4.72
N ALA A 105 -2.36 17.44 5.07
CA ALA A 105 -1.82 18.63 5.72
C ALA A 105 -1.21 18.30 7.09
N LEU A 106 -1.85 17.42 7.88
CA LEU A 106 -1.34 16.95 9.17
C LEU A 106 -0.02 16.19 9.02
N CYS A 107 0.07 15.28 8.04
CA CYS A 107 1.31 14.55 7.77
C CYS A 107 2.46 15.49 7.36
N ALA A 108 2.18 16.45 6.47
CA ALA A 108 3.16 17.44 6.04
C ALA A 108 3.63 18.31 7.22
N ALA A 109 2.70 18.80 8.07
CA ALA A 109 3.04 19.58 9.26
C ALA A 109 3.90 18.80 10.27
N LEU A 110 3.76 17.46 10.32
CA LEU A 110 4.59 16.58 11.14
C LEU A 110 5.96 16.25 10.51
N GLY A 111 6.27 16.80 9.34
CA GLY A 111 7.52 16.54 8.62
C GLY A 111 7.58 15.15 7.97
N LEU A 112 6.42 14.55 7.67
CA LEU A 112 6.36 13.24 7.02
C LEU A 112 6.34 13.40 5.49
N SER A 113 6.98 12.47 4.78
CA SER A 113 6.87 12.39 3.32
C SER A 113 5.44 11.98 2.94
N VAL A 114 4.78 12.77 2.10
CA VAL A 114 3.40 12.53 1.65
C VAL A 114 3.43 12.23 0.15
N LEU A 115 2.91 11.07 -0.23
CA LEU A 115 2.78 10.66 -1.62
C LEU A 115 1.31 10.71 -2.02
N ALA A 116 1.02 11.45 -3.08
CA ALA A 116 -0.28 11.48 -3.73
C ALA A 116 -0.06 11.81 -5.21
N HIS A 117 -0.81 11.14 -6.09
CA HIS A 117 -0.72 11.36 -7.52
C HIS A 117 -2.10 11.27 -8.15
N ARG A 118 -2.30 12.01 -9.26
CA ARG A 118 -3.59 12.07 -9.95
C ARG A 118 -3.86 10.84 -10.80
N ASP A 119 -2.81 10.24 -11.35
CA ASP A 119 -2.92 9.11 -12.26
C ASP A 119 -2.58 7.75 -11.61
N TYR A 120 -1.96 7.74 -10.42
CA TYR A 120 -1.49 6.52 -9.74
C TYR A 120 -2.16 6.39 -8.37
N GLU A 121 -2.43 5.16 -7.97
CA GLU A 121 -3.07 4.84 -6.69
C GLU A 121 -2.03 4.78 -5.57
N ALA A 122 -2.48 4.81 -4.30
CA ALA A 122 -1.59 4.73 -3.15
C ALA A 122 -0.69 3.47 -3.21
N ASP A 123 -1.22 2.36 -3.70
CA ASP A 123 -0.48 1.10 -3.83
C ASP A 123 0.68 1.20 -4.82
N ASP A 124 0.49 1.92 -5.94
CA ASP A 124 1.52 2.19 -6.94
C ASP A 124 2.61 3.10 -6.39
N LEU A 125 2.22 4.10 -5.59
CA LEU A 125 3.18 4.99 -4.92
C LEU A 125 3.99 4.24 -3.86
N ILE A 126 3.36 3.31 -3.13
CA ILE A 126 4.03 2.41 -2.18
C ILE A 126 4.99 1.47 -2.91
N GLY A 127 4.53 0.84 -3.99
CA GLY A 127 5.34 -0.07 -4.81
C GLY A 127 6.58 0.62 -5.37
N SER A 128 6.38 1.81 -5.94
CA SER A 128 7.45 2.63 -6.52
C SER A 128 8.42 3.15 -5.45
N ALA A 129 7.91 3.60 -4.31
CA ALA A 129 8.76 4.01 -3.18
C ALA A 129 9.61 2.85 -2.65
N LEU A 130 9.00 1.68 -2.42
CA LEU A 130 9.72 0.49 -1.98
C LEU A 130 10.78 0.07 -3.00
N HIS A 131 10.42 0.02 -4.29
CA HIS A 131 11.34 -0.32 -5.37
C HIS A 131 12.57 0.61 -5.40
N SER A 132 12.34 1.92 -5.27
CA SER A 132 13.40 2.94 -5.33
C SER A 132 14.46 2.83 -4.22
N VAL A 133 14.11 2.26 -3.07
CA VAL A 133 15.03 2.14 -1.92
C VAL A 133 15.69 0.77 -1.81
N ARG A 134 15.30 -0.22 -2.64
CA ARG A 134 15.89 -1.58 -2.56
C ARG A 134 17.39 -1.58 -2.78
N ALA A 135 17.87 -0.82 -3.78
CA ALA A 135 19.29 -0.70 -4.08
C ALA A 135 20.11 -0.06 -2.93
N HIS A 136 19.43 0.65 -2.02
CA HIS A 136 20.03 1.30 -0.86
C HIS A 136 20.06 0.39 0.38
N GLY A 137 19.59 -0.87 0.26
CA GLY A 137 19.59 -1.83 1.35
C GLY A 137 18.56 -1.53 2.44
N LEU A 138 17.48 -0.80 2.11
CA LEU A 138 16.34 -0.65 3.01
C LEU A 138 15.37 -1.81 2.83
N ARG A 139 14.71 -2.21 3.91
CA ARG A 139 13.56 -3.14 3.86
C ARG A 139 12.26 -2.36 3.98
N GLY A 140 11.21 -2.84 3.34
CA GLY A 140 9.86 -2.28 3.47
C GLY A 140 9.13 -2.78 4.70
N VAL A 141 8.46 -1.89 5.42
CA VAL A 141 7.37 -2.22 6.34
C VAL A 141 6.10 -1.58 5.79
N ILE A 142 5.33 -2.35 5.04
CA ILE A 142 4.08 -1.90 4.42
C ILE A 142 2.97 -1.96 5.47
N VAL A 143 2.49 -0.81 5.91
CA VAL A 143 1.44 -0.68 6.92
C VAL A 143 0.09 -0.63 6.20
N SER A 144 -0.40 -1.80 5.77
CA SER A 144 -1.71 -1.98 5.14
C SER A 144 -2.24 -3.40 5.36
N ALA A 145 -3.57 -3.54 5.38
CA ALA A 145 -4.25 -4.82 5.35
C ALA A 145 -4.61 -5.29 3.93
N ASP A 146 -4.32 -4.47 2.90
CA ASP A 146 -4.64 -4.80 1.52
C ASP A 146 -3.79 -5.97 1.02
N LYS A 147 -4.46 -7.03 0.54
CA LYS A 147 -3.78 -8.24 0.05
C LYS A 147 -2.95 -7.95 -1.21
N ASP A 148 -3.28 -6.91 -1.98
CA ASP A 148 -2.65 -6.63 -3.27
C ASP A 148 -1.19 -6.22 -3.09
N LEU A 149 -0.91 -5.49 -2.01
CA LEU A 149 0.43 -5.08 -1.59
C LEU A 149 1.34 -6.25 -1.21
N SER A 150 0.80 -7.44 -0.93
CA SER A 150 1.62 -8.64 -0.68
C SER A 150 2.44 -9.06 -1.90
N GLN A 151 2.08 -8.59 -3.10
CA GLN A 151 2.89 -8.82 -4.32
C GLN A 151 4.28 -8.17 -4.27
N LEU A 152 4.43 -7.14 -3.44
CA LEU A 152 5.66 -6.36 -3.33
C LEU A 152 6.70 -6.98 -2.39
N LEU A 153 6.32 -7.97 -1.57
CA LEU A 153 7.19 -8.50 -0.51
C LEU A 153 8.33 -9.35 -1.08
N LEU A 154 9.56 -8.95 -0.79
CA LEU A 154 10.77 -9.74 -0.99
C LEU A 154 11.38 -10.17 0.36
N GLU A 155 12.63 -10.62 0.32
CA GLU A 155 13.38 -10.94 1.53
C GLU A 155 13.48 -9.71 2.46
N HIS A 156 13.30 -9.95 3.76
CA HIS A 156 13.31 -8.96 4.86
C HIS A 156 12.15 -7.96 4.92
N ASP A 157 11.37 -7.83 3.85
CA ASP A 157 10.16 -7.01 3.84
C ASP A 157 9.08 -7.60 4.75
N GLU A 158 8.20 -6.72 5.21
CA GLU A 158 7.07 -7.07 6.06
C GLU A 158 5.85 -6.27 5.63
N GLN A 159 4.69 -6.92 5.62
CA GLN A 159 3.40 -6.28 5.60
C GLN A 159 2.74 -6.40 6.97
N TRP A 160 2.06 -5.33 7.39
CA TRP A 160 1.46 -5.17 8.71
C TRP A 160 0.02 -4.68 8.62
N ASP A 161 -0.92 -5.58 8.91
CA ASP A 161 -2.28 -5.21 9.28
C ASP A 161 -2.24 -4.62 10.69
N TYR A 162 -2.16 -3.28 10.75
CA TYR A 162 -2.06 -2.54 12.01
C TYR A 162 -3.29 -2.77 12.90
N ALA A 163 -4.47 -2.86 12.29
CA ALA A 163 -5.75 -3.01 13.00
C ALA A 163 -5.81 -4.29 13.82
N ARG A 164 -5.31 -5.39 13.25
CA ARG A 164 -5.27 -6.71 13.90
C ARG A 164 -3.93 -7.02 14.55
N ASN A 165 -2.96 -6.12 14.42
CA ASN A 165 -1.57 -6.30 14.83
C ASN A 165 -0.96 -7.60 14.27
N LEU A 166 -1.25 -7.90 12.99
CA LEU A 166 -0.74 -9.08 12.30
C LEU A 166 0.34 -8.67 11.30
N ARG A 167 1.49 -9.33 11.38
CA ARG A 167 2.65 -9.08 10.51
C ARG A 167 3.04 -10.35 9.74
N TRP A 168 3.47 -10.19 8.50
CA TRP A 168 3.99 -11.29 7.69
C TRP A 168 5.02 -10.78 6.67
N GLY A 169 6.02 -11.62 6.39
CA GLY A 169 6.90 -11.44 5.24
C GLY A 169 6.45 -12.27 4.05
N MET A 170 7.29 -12.33 3.02
CA MET A 170 7.06 -13.09 1.79
C MET A 170 6.63 -14.56 2.05
N ASP A 171 7.26 -15.26 3.00
CA ASP A 171 6.94 -16.67 3.32
C ASP A 171 5.54 -16.85 3.93
N GLY A 172 4.99 -15.81 4.55
CA GLY A 172 3.66 -15.82 5.13
C GLY A 172 2.54 -15.67 4.10
N VAL A 173 2.85 -15.22 2.87
CA VAL A 173 1.85 -14.97 1.82
C VAL A 173 1.17 -16.26 1.39
N LYS A 174 1.93 -17.35 1.21
CA LYS A 174 1.36 -18.63 0.77
C LYS A 174 0.34 -19.21 1.76
N ALA A 175 0.61 -19.09 3.07
CA ALA A 175 -0.35 -19.54 4.09
C ALA A 175 -1.64 -18.71 4.09
N ARG A 176 -1.57 -17.43 3.69
CA ARG A 176 -2.70 -16.50 3.67
C ARG A 176 -3.52 -16.58 2.38
N HIS A 177 -2.86 -16.66 1.23
CA HIS A 177 -3.49 -16.50 -0.09
C HIS A 177 -3.43 -17.78 -0.95
N GLY A 178 -2.66 -18.78 -0.55
CA GLY A 178 -2.45 -20.02 -1.30
C GLY A 178 -1.40 -19.92 -2.41
N VAL A 179 -0.82 -18.74 -2.63
CA VAL A 179 0.18 -18.45 -3.67
C VAL A 179 1.37 -17.67 -3.09
N GLN A 180 2.50 -17.67 -3.80
CA GLN A 180 3.68 -16.89 -3.40
C GLN A 180 3.45 -15.38 -3.60
N ALA A 181 4.24 -14.54 -2.94
CA ALA A 181 4.18 -13.06 -3.10
C ALA A 181 4.17 -12.63 -4.56
N HIS A 182 5.17 -13.04 -5.34
CA HIS A 182 5.30 -12.71 -6.76
C HIS A 182 4.14 -13.23 -7.65
N GLN A 183 3.25 -14.09 -7.12
CA GLN A 183 2.11 -14.65 -7.85
C GLN A 183 0.79 -13.96 -7.53
N ILE A 184 0.75 -12.98 -6.62
CA ILE A 184 -0.50 -12.35 -6.17
C ILE A 184 -1.24 -11.66 -7.33
N ALA A 185 -0.55 -10.90 -8.18
CA ALA A 185 -1.16 -10.27 -9.34
C ALA A 185 -1.78 -11.30 -10.32
N ASP A 186 -1.03 -12.34 -10.66
CA ASP A 186 -1.51 -13.45 -11.51
C ASP A 186 -2.69 -14.19 -10.87
N TYR A 187 -2.64 -14.39 -9.56
CA TYR A 187 -3.70 -15.05 -8.80
C TYR A 187 -5.01 -14.28 -8.88
N LEU A 188 -4.97 -12.97 -8.63
CA LEU A 188 -6.13 -12.08 -8.75
C LEU A 188 -6.60 -11.96 -10.21
N ALA A 189 -5.69 -11.98 -11.17
CA ALA A 189 -6.03 -11.98 -12.59
C ALA A 189 -6.82 -13.24 -12.99
N LEU A 190 -6.49 -14.39 -12.39
CA LEU A 190 -7.17 -15.65 -12.65
C LEU A 190 -8.50 -15.76 -11.90
N CYS A 191 -8.53 -15.47 -10.59
CA CYS A 191 -9.72 -15.68 -9.76
C CYS A 191 -10.67 -14.49 -9.67
N GLY A 192 -10.24 -13.31 -10.14
CA GLY A 192 -10.96 -12.06 -10.03
C GLY A 192 -10.75 -11.36 -8.68
N ASP A 193 -11.12 -10.09 -8.68
CA ASP A 193 -11.24 -9.24 -7.50
C ASP A 193 -12.55 -8.45 -7.52
N ALA A 194 -13.50 -8.86 -6.67
CA ALA A 194 -14.78 -8.19 -6.58
C ALA A 194 -14.69 -6.76 -6.01
N ILE A 195 -13.68 -6.47 -5.17
CA ILE A 195 -13.49 -5.14 -4.57
C ILE A 195 -13.15 -4.11 -5.66
N ASP A 196 -12.37 -4.55 -6.65
CA ASP A 196 -11.88 -3.72 -7.76
C ASP A 196 -12.64 -3.92 -9.07
N ASN A 197 -13.73 -4.70 -9.00
CA ASN A 197 -14.57 -5.03 -10.14
C ASN A 197 -13.80 -5.74 -11.28
N ILE A 198 -12.84 -6.60 -10.92
CA ILE A 198 -12.08 -7.44 -11.84
C ILE A 198 -12.74 -8.83 -11.89
N PRO A 199 -13.33 -9.25 -13.02
CA PRO A 199 -14.09 -10.50 -13.08
C PRO A 199 -13.25 -11.78 -12.96
N GLY A 200 -11.97 -11.72 -13.36
CA GLY A 200 -11.11 -12.89 -13.51
C GLY A 200 -11.48 -13.76 -14.72
N VAL A 201 -10.97 -14.99 -14.75
CA VAL A 201 -11.28 -15.97 -15.81
C VAL A 201 -12.45 -16.83 -15.38
N THR A 202 -13.48 -16.89 -16.23
CA THR A 202 -14.70 -17.64 -15.90
C THR A 202 -14.42 -19.11 -15.60
N GLY A 203 -14.89 -19.60 -14.45
CA GLY A 203 -14.70 -21.00 -14.03
C GLY A 203 -13.37 -21.27 -13.33
N ILE A 204 -12.53 -20.26 -13.13
CA ILE A 204 -11.30 -20.36 -12.33
C ILE A 204 -11.50 -19.56 -11.06
N GLY A 205 -11.79 -20.26 -9.96
CA GLY A 205 -11.85 -19.64 -8.63
C GLY A 205 -10.49 -19.69 -7.90
N ALA A 206 -10.42 -19.06 -6.74
CA ALA A 206 -9.23 -18.99 -5.86
C ALA A 206 -8.46 -20.33 -5.75
N LYS A 207 -9.15 -21.43 -5.44
CA LYS A 207 -8.51 -22.75 -5.29
C LYS A 207 -7.87 -23.25 -6.59
N SER A 208 -8.58 -23.10 -7.72
CA SER A 208 -8.07 -23.52 -9.03
C SER A 208 -6.89 -22.65 -9.44
N ALA A 209 -6.99 -21.32 -9.28
CA ALA A 209 -5.91 -20.39 -9.55
C ALA A 209 -4.64 -20.74 -8.76
N ALA A 210 -4.77 -21.00 -7.45
CA ALA A 210 -3.65 -21.39 -6.60
C ALA A 210 -2.98 -22.71 -7.03
N VAL A 211 -3.77 -23.74 -7.40
CA VAL A 211 -3.19 -25.01 -7.89
C VAL A 211 -2.49 -24.82 -9.23
N LEU A 212 -3.09 -24.05 -10.13
CA LEU A 212 -2.51 -23.74 -11.44
C LEU A 212 -1.19 -22.99 -11.28
N LEU A 213 -1.14 -21.93 -10.46
CA LEU A 213 0.08 -21.16 -10.21
C LEU A 213 1.13 -21.96 -9.43
N ALA A 214 0.72 -22.86 -8.54
CA ALA A 214 1.66 -23.79 -7.90
C ALA A 214 2.30 -24.76 -8.89
N HIS A 215 1.61 -25.11 -9.98
CA HIS A 215 2.11 -26.01 -11.02
C HIS A 215 2.94 -25.30 -12.09
N PHE A 216 2.46 -24.16 -12.60
CA PHE A 216 3.07 -23.46 -13.74
C PHE A 216 4.01 -22.32 -13.32
N GLY A 217 3.91 -21.81 -12.09
CA GLY A 217 4.76 -20.74 -11.57
C GLY A 217 4.27 -19.33 -11.89
N SER A 218 3.81 -19.06 -13.11
CA SER A 218 3.28 -17.75 -13.52
C SER A 218 2.14 -17.88 -14.52
N LEU A 219 1.43 -16.78 -14.75
CA LEU A 219 0.40 -16.70 -15.79
C LEU A 219 0.99 -16.94 -17.19
N ASP A 220 2.18 -16.39 -17.50
CA ASP A 220 2.80 -16.60 -18.82
C ASP A 220 3.10 -18.09 -19.08
N ALA A 221 3.76 -18.76 -18.12
CA ALA A 221 4.08 -20.18 -18.24
C ALA A 221 2.82 -21.05 -18.32
N LEU A 222 1.75 -20.67 -17.61
CA LEU A 222 0.45 -21.32 -17.69
C LEU A 222 -0.18 -21.16 -19.07
N LEU A 223 -0.11 -19.95 -19.65
CA LEU A 223 -0.68 -19.63 -20.96
C LEU A 223 0.11 -20.24 -22.13
N GLU A 224 1.41 -20.49 -21.94
CA GLU A 224 2.25 -21.23 -22.89
C GLU A 224 1.99 -22.74 -22.86
N ARG A 225 1.63 -23.27 -21.69
CA ARG A 225 1.46 -24.71 -21.44
C ARG A 225 0.00 -25.11 -21.18
N ILE A 226 -0.96 -24.36 -21.73
CA ILE A 226 -2.41 -24.59 -21.52
C ILE A 226 -2.82 -26.02 -21.86
N ASP A 227 -2.18 -26.63 -22.86
CA ASP A 227 -2.49 -27.99 -23.31
C ASP A 227 -2.17 -29.07 -22.25
N GLU A 228 -1.39 -28.74 -21.22
CA GLU A 228 -1.12 -29.64 -20.09
C GLU A 228 -2.24 -29.63 -19.04
N ILE A 229 -3.02 -28.54 -18.97
CA ILE A 229 -4.07 -28.35 -17.95
C ILE A 229 -5.06 -29.53 -17.90
N PRO A 230 -5.60 -30.05 -19.02
CA PRO A 230 -6.56 -31.16 -18.99
C PRO A 230 -6.04 -32.44 -18.31
N PHE A 231 -4.73 -32.63 -18.23
CA PHE A 231 -4.10 -33.79 -17.60
C PHE A 231 -3.84 -33.61 -16.09
N LEU A 232 -4.04 -32.39 -15.57
CA LEU A 232 -3.96 -32.14 -14.13
C LEU A 232 -5.12 -32.81 -13.40
N ARG A 233 -4.87 -33.27 -12.17
CA ARG A 233 -5.88 -33.86 -11.28
C ARG A 233 -6.77 -32.77 -10.65
N LEU A 234 -7.43 -31.99 -11.51
CA LEU A 234 -8.30 -30.87 -11.17
C LEU A 234 -9.69 -31.09 -11.77
N ARG A 235 -10.74 -30.91 -10.96
CA ARG A 235 -12.12 -30.97 -11.45
C ARG A 235 -12.34 -29.84 -12.45
N GLY A 236 -12.84 -30.18 -13.63
CA GLY A 236 -13.11 -29.20 -14.69
C GLY A 236 -11.88 -28.73 -15.46
N ALA A 237 -10.74 -29.43 -15.34
CA ALA A 237 -9.47 -29.06 -15.98
C ALA A 237 -9.60 -28.77 -17.49
N ALA A 238 -10.24 -29.65 -18.26
CA ALA A 238 -10.45 -29.46 -19.68
C ALA A 238 -11.26 -28.18 -19.99
N GLN A 239 -12.27 -27.87 -19.18
CA GLN A 239 -13.08 -26.66 -19.35
C GLN A 239 -12.29 -25.40 -18.95
N MET A 240 -11.48 -25.46 -17.89
CA MET A 240 -10.57 -24.37 -17.53
C MET A 240 -9.57 -24.08 -18.66
N ALA A 241 -9.00 -25.11 -19.28
CA ALA A 241 -8.11 -24.96 -20.43
C ALA A 241 -8.83 -24.27 -21.61
N ALA A 242 -10.07 -24.67 -21.92
CA ALA A 242 -10.88 -24.02 -22.95
C ALA A 242 -11.13 -22.53 -22.62
N ARG A 243 -11.54 -22.22 -21.39
CA ARG A 243 -11.78 -20.84 -20.94
C ARG A 243 -10.53 -19.97 -20.97
N LEU A 244 -9.37 -20.51 -20.60
CA LEU A 244 -8.09 -19.79 -20.68
C LEU A 244 -7.67 -19.49 -22.12
N ARG A 245 -7.97 -20.38 -23.09
CA ARG A 245 -7.76 -20.07 -24.52
C ARG A 245 -8.70 -18.97 -24.99
N GLU A 246 -9.98 -19.07 -24.65
CA GLU A 246 -11.01 -18.08 -25.02
C GLU A 246 -10.78 -16.70 -24.39
N GLN A 247 -10.30 -16.66 -23.14
CA GLN A 247 -10.17 -15.45 -22.34
C GLN A 247 -8.70 -15.05 -22.11
N ARG A 248 -7.78 -15.49 -22.99
CA ARG A 248 -6.33 -15.21 -22.88
C ARG A 248 -6.04 -13.73 -22.71
N GLU A 249 -6.57 -12.90 -23.61
CA GLU A 249 -6.36 -11.45 -23.60
C GLU A 249 -6.98 -10.80 -22.35
N HIS A 250 -8.13 -11.29 -21.89
CA HIS A 250 -8.71 -10.82 -20.63
C HIS A 250 -7.82 -11.18 -19.43
N ALA A 251 -7.28 -12.40 -19.35
CA ALA A 251 -6.38 -12.79 -18.27
C ALA A 251 -5.13 -11.90 -18.22
N LEU A 252 -4.57 -11.55 -19.38
CA LEU A 252 -3.44 -10.62 -19.49
C LEU A 252 -3.81 -9.20 -19.07
N LEU A 253 -4.99 -8.70 -19.48
CA LEU A 253 -5.52 -7.42 -19.04
C LEU A 253 -5.75 -7.40 -17.53
N TRP A 254 -6.35 -8.44 -16.96
CA TRP A 254 -6.57 -8.55 -15.52
C TRP A 254 -5.25 -8.55 -14.76
N ARG A 255 -4.21 -9.23 -15.26
CA ARG A 255 -2.86 -9.14 -14.68
C ARG A 255 -2.34 -7.71 -14.73
N GLN A 256 -2.53 -7.00 -15.82
CA GLN A 256 -2.10 -5.61 -15.93
C GLN A 256 -2.82 -4.71 -14.90
N LEU A 257 -4.11 -4.95 -14.65
CA LEU A 257 -4.87 -4.20 -13.64
C LEU A 257 -4.44 -4.57 -12.21
N THR A 258 -4.15 -5.84 -11.91
CA THR A 258 -3.78 -6.30 -10.56
C THR A 258 -2.30 -6.09 -10.22
N THR A 259 -1.47 -5.79 -11.22
CA THR A 259 -0.05 -5.49 -11.02
C THR A 259 0.12 -4.07 -10.49
N ILE A 260 0.84 -3.94 -9.38
CA ILE A 260 1.23 -2.64 -8.82
C ILE A 260 2.39 -2.05 -9.63
N ALA A 261 2.27 -0.77 -10.01
CA ALA A 261 3.34 -0.08 -10.70
C ALA A 261 4.54 0.18 -9.76
N LEU A 262 5.75 0.07 -10.31
CA LEU A 262 7.01 0.25 -9.57
C LEU A 262 7.81 1.48 -10.02
N ASP A 263 7.25 2.25 -10.95
CA ASP A 263 7.85 3.37 -11.65
C ASP A 263 6.96 4.63 -11.63
N ALA A 264 5.98 4.68 -10.73
CA ALA A 264 5.16 5.87 -10.53
C ALA A 264 6.04 7.07 -10.11
N PRO A 265 5.80 8.27 -10.65
CA PRO A 265 6.58 9.45 -10.29
C PRO A 265 6.36 9.82 -8.83
N LEU A 266 7.44 9.88 -8.07
CA LEU A 266 7.43 10.24 -6.65
C LEU A 266 7.81 11.71 -6.48
N ALA A 267 6.86 12.53 -6.04
CA ALA A 267 7.09 13.94 -5.72
C ALA A 267 7.71 14.08 -4.30
N LEU A 268 9.00 13.76 -4.18
CA LEU A 268 9.72 13.82 -2.90
C LEU A 268 10.29 15.22 -2.63
N THR A 269 10.39 15.56 -1.34
CA THR A 269 11.17 16.71 -0.88
C THR A 269 12.67 16.35 -0.79
N ASP A 270 13.54 17.32 -0.51
CA ASP A 270 14.97 17.10 -0.30
C ASP A 270 15.29 16.08 0.82
N ALA A 271 14.39 15.92 1.79
CA ALA A 271 14.52 14.92 2.85
C ALA A 271 14.26 13.48 2.36
N GLY A 272 13.69 13.33 1.16
CA GLY A 272 13.29 12.05 0.58
C GLY A 272 12.22 11.36 1.43
N PHE A 273 12.58 10.19 1.97
CA PHE A 273 11.75 9.43 2.90
C PHE A 273 12.13 9.65 4.38
N THR A 274 13.15 10.44 4.65
CA THR A 274 13.57 10.76 6.01
C THR A 274 12.58 11.74 6.61
N ARG A 275 12.24 11.57 7.90
CA ARG A 275 11.42 12.58 8.61
C ARG A 275 12.13 13.94 8.60
N ALA A 276 11.46 14.94 8.04
CA ALA A 276 11.89 16.32 8.07
C ALA A 276 11.53 16.97 9.43
N PRO A 277 12.13 18.12 9.76
CA PRO A 277 11.64 18.96 10.86
C PRO A 277 10.16 19.30 10.67
N ALA A 278 9.38 19.21 11.74
CA ALA A 278 7.96 19.55 11.73
C ALA A 278 7.75 21.07 11.58
N ASP A 279 6.68 21.45 10.87
CA ASP A 279 6.19 22.83 10.81
C ASP A 279 5.21 23.05 11.98
N THR A 280 5.74 23.60 13.07
CA THR A 280 4.99 23.81 14.31
C THR A 280 3.88 24.86 14.17
N ASP A 281 4.06 25.83 13.27
CA ASP A 281 3.08 26.90 13.06
C ASP A 281 1.88 26.35 12.27
N MET A 282 2.15 25.61 11.19
CA MET A 282 1.13 24.90 10.43
C MET A 282 0.39 23.88 11.32
N LEU A 283 1.13 23.12 12.13
CA LEU A 283 0.53 22.17 13.07
C LEU A 283 -0.35 22.86 14.11
N GLY A 284 0.09 24.01 14.63
CA GLY A 284 -0.68 24.84 15.56
C GLY A 284 -2.01 25.28 14.96
N GLY A 285 -1.99 25.84 13.75
CA GLY A 285 -3.18 26.26 13.03
C GLY A 285 -4.13 25.10 12.70
N LEU A 286 -3.60 23.93 12.30
CA LEU A 286 -4.40 22.73 12.09
C LEU A 286 -5.07 22.28 13.39
N CYS A 287 -4.37 22.30 14.53
CA CYS A 287 -4.95 21.92 15.82
C CYS A 287 -6.12 22.80 16.23
N GLU A 288 -6.01 24.11 15.99
CA GLU A 288 -7.09 25.06 16.26
C GLU A 288 -8.28 24.85 15.31
N SER A 289 -8.01 24.78 14.01
CA SER A 289 -9.05 24.60 12.99
C SER A 289 -9.81 23.29 13.15
N LEU A 290 -9.12 22.19 13.46
CA LEU A 290 -9.70 20.85 13.61
C LEU A 290 -10.20 20.56 15.03
N ARG A 291 -10.06 21.53 15.94
CA ARG A 291 -10.45 21.42 17.36
C ARG A 291 -9.85 20.18 18.05
N PHE A 292 -8.57 19.90 17.82
CA PHE A 292 -7.89 18.81 18.52
C PHE A 292 -7.87 19.06 20.03
N GLY A 293 -8.32 18.07 20.81
CA GLY A 293 -8.31 18.16 22.27
C GLY A 293 -6.88 18.27 22.85
N PRO A 294 -6.75 18.74 24.12
CA PRO A 294 -5.43 19.01 24.72
C PRO A 294 -4.48 17.81 24.71
N LEU A 295 -5.00 16.60 24.91
CA LEU A 295 -4.21 15.37 24.88
C LEU A 295 -3.63 15.10 23.48
N THR A 296 -4.47 15.14 22.44
CA THR A 296 -4.03 14.92 21.05
C THR A 296 -3.04 15.98 20.62
N ARG A 297 -3.29 17.26 20.95
CA ARG A 297 -2.36 18.35 20.66
C ARG A 297 -0.99 18.13 21.30
N ARG A 298 -0.95 17.71 22.57
CA ARG A 298 0.30 17.38 23.26
C ARG A 298 1.05 16.24 22.58
N ARG A 299 0.34 15.19 22.15
CA ARG A 299 0.95 14.06 21.43
C ARG A 299 1.50 14.48 20.07
N LEU A 300 0.76 15.29 19.31
CA LEU A 300 1.21 15.86 18.04
C LEU A 300 2.49 16.69 18.21
N LEU A 301 2.54 17.56 19.21
CA LEU A 301 3.74 18.34 19.53
C LEU A 301 4.91 17.47 20.00
N ALA A 302 4.64 16.39 20.74
CA ALA A 302 5.69 15.43 21.12
C ALA A 302 6.20 14.63 19.91
N ALA A 303 5.33 14.38 18.92
CA ALA A 303 5.69 13.73 17.67
C ALA A 303 6.48 14.67 16.74
N CYS A 304 6.52 15.98 16.98
CA CYS A 304 7.41 16.93 16.32
C CYS A 304 8.87 16.69 16.77
N GLY A 305 9.46 15.61 16.29
CA GLY A 305 10.82 15.17 16.62
C GLY A 305 11.47 14.53 15.42
N GLY A 306 12.46 15.22 14.86
CA GLY A 306 13.26 14.85 13.69
C GLY A 306 14.38 15.86 13.46
N ALA A 307 15.25 16.06 14.44
CA ALA A 307 16.49 16.82 14.23
C ALA A 307 17.59 15.87 13.74
N PRO A 308 18.42 16.27 12.75
CA PRO A 308 19.36 15.37 12.09
C PRO A 308 20.53 15.07 13.04
N ALA A 309 20.60 13.84 13.54
CA ALA A 309 21.90 13.28 13.87
C ALA A 309 22.61 13.06 12.53
N SER A 310 23.35 14.07 12.02
CA SER A 310 24.31 13.98 10.89
C SER A 310 24.20 12.71 10.03
N ARG A 311 23.17 12.60 9.20
CA ARG A 311 22.90 11.38 8.42
C ARG A 311 22.45 11.72 7.02
N THR A 312 23.03 11.00 6.07
CA THR A 312 22.82 11.19 4.64
C THR A 312 21.35 10.91 4.33
N PRO A 313 20.60 11.88 3.78
CA PRO A 313 19.26 11.61 3.28
C PRO A 313 19.35 10.48 2.24
N VAL A 314 18.38 9.57 2.25
CA VAL A 314 18.19 8.63 1.14
C VAL A 314 17.58 9.44 -0.01
N SER A 315 18.43 10.20 -0.70
CA SER A 315 18.08 10.97 -1.89
C SER A 315 18.03 10.02 -3.08
N LEU A 316 16.89 9.94 -3.75
CA LEU A 316 16.79 9.23 -5.01
C LEU A 316 17.49 10.07 -6.08
N VAL A 317 18.58 9.55 -6.67
CA VAL A 317 19.15 10.15 -7.87
C VAL A 317 18.16 9.89 -9.01
N GLN A 318 17.59 10.94 -9.58
CA GLN A 318 16.88 10.85 -10.85
C GLN A 318 17.88 10.45 -11.94
N GLY A 319 17.77 9.21 -12.43
CA GLY A 319 18.48 8.80 -13.63
C GLY A 319 18.66 7.30 -13.73
N LEU A 320 17.82 6.66 -14.55
CA LEU A 320 18.17 5.53 -15.41
C LEU A 320 17.06 5.38 -16.45
N HIS A 321 17.07 6.27 -17.44
CA HIS A 321 16.58 5.89 -18.77
C HIS A 321 17.72 5.12 -19.47
N PRO A 322 17.47 3.94 -20.06
CA PRO A 322 18.31 3.47 -21.16
C PRO A 322 18.14 4.37 -22.39
#